data_AF-A0A1Q4Y7A7-F1
#
_entry.id   AF-A0A1Q4Y7A7-F1
#
_cell.length_a   1.000
_cell.length_b   1.000
_cell.length_c   1.000
_cell.angle_alpha   90.00
_cell.angle_beta   90.00
_cell.angle_gamma   90.00
#
_symmetry.space_group_name_H-M   'P 1'
#
loop_
_entity.id
_entity.type
_entity.pdbx_description
1 polymer ?
#
loop_
_entity_poly.entity_id
_entity_poly.type
_entity_poly.pdbx_seq_one_letter_code
_entity_poly.pdbx_strand_id
1 'polypeptide(L)'
;MIAVSVVTFGLAWWLGLYLLVRDPRKRLLQRASIGLLAYALVIVLPLPAMAMAVPAVAWTGVVVCWLPVRYDRWWRYSALPLLAAAYFAPVVVLIPLAAALVLCLRVRRALLAAATILFGLSCALLLVDVLPESLVIASAGFDLLVFGVIVAVADAFDEGEAIRADMVRSLLTSAGLAAVFGGQVALFLDDRLVPLLYGTVAAAIAVQVLANPLALLVDRVAVPDVASERAELRDAADALPRRPPLDPAGFVKLTRRALSNYGDLGKLVASPLTELPVIDARLAARGASDQPLERAAELKSLLLEGICRLKPRDGDFGTSDEWRHYNALYFYYVVGIRPYSRRTKREDLDPDARRALAWFVNQVPERTLHNWQNAGAKLVAEDLFSQVDAP
;
A
#
# COMPACT_ATOMS: atom_id res chain seq x y z
N MET A 1 24.57 -12.88 -22.36
CA MET A 1 23.46 -12.08 -22.93
C MET A 1 22.09 -12.68 -22.62
N ILE A 2 21.82 -13.91 -23.08
CA ILE A 2 20.50 -14.56 -22.86
C ILE A 2 20.13 -14.66 -21.38
N ALA A 3 21.05 -15.10 -20.52
CA ALA A 3 20.77 -15.22 -19.07
C ALA A 3 20.31 -13.89 -18.42
N VAL A 4 21.02 -12.80 -18.70
CA VAL A 4 20.65 -11.46 -18.20
C VAL A 4 19.29 -11.04 -18.74
N SER A 5 19.05 -11.26 -20.03
CA SER A 5 17.78 -10.95 -20.68
C SER A 5 16.60 -11.74 -20.09
N VAL A 6 16.78 -13.03 -19.83
CA VAL A 6 15.77 -13.91 -19.20
C VAL A 6 15.48 -13.48 -17.76
N VAL A 7 16.50 -13.09 -16.99
CA VAL A 7 16.31 -12.58 -15.63
C VAL A 7 15.56 -11.25 -15.64
N THR A 8 15.99 -10.30 -16.48
CA THR A 8 15.32 -8.99 -16.59
C THR A 8 13.88 -9.13 -17.08
N PHE A 9 13.64 -10.00 -18.06
CA PHE A 9 12.30 -10.38 -18.52
C PHE A 9 11.47 -10.97 -17.37
N GLY A 10 12.00 -11.99 -16.68
CA GLY A 10 11.28 -12.69 -15.62
C GLY A 10 10.90 -11.76 -14.47
N LEU A 11 11.80 -10.87 -14.06
CA LEU A 11 11.53 -9.87 -13.01
C LEU A 11 10.47 -8.86 -13.46
N ALA A 12 10.56 -8.33 -14.68
CA ALA A 12 9.58 -7.36 -15.18
C ALA A 12 8.20 -8.00 -15.37
N TRP A 13 8.16 -9.22 -15.91
CA TRP A 13 6.96 -10.02 -16.09
C TRP A 13 6.29 -10.34 -14.75
N TRP A 14 7.07 -10.85 -13.77
CA TRP A 14 6.61 -11.13 -12.42
C TRP A 14 6.04 -9.89 -11.74
N LEU A 15 6.81 -8.80 -11.69
CA LEU A 15 6.37 -7.58 -11.00
C LEU A 15 5.15 -6.95 -11.68
N GLY A 16 5.10 -6.98 -13.02
CA GLY A 16 3.95 -6.51 -13.78
C GLY A 16 2.67 -7.27 -13.46
N LEU A 17 2.74 -8.61 -13.45
CA LEU A 17 1.61 -9.46 -13.07
C LEU A 17 1.25 -9.32 -11.58
N TYR A 18 2.25 -9.23 -10.69
CA TYR A 18 2.04 -9.09 -9.25
C TYR A 18 1.24 -7.82 -8.94
N LEU A 19 1.65 -6.69 -9.51
CA LEU A 19 0.92 -5.42 -9.34
C LEU A 19 -0.49 -5.47 -9.95
N LEU A 20 -0.68 -6.21 -11.05
CA LEU A 20 -1.97 -6.32 -11.73
C LEU A 20 -2.99 -7.09 -10.88
N VAL A 21 -2.54 -8.18 -10.25
CA VAL A 21 -3.39 -9.03 -9.40
C VAL A 21 -3.66 -8.37 -8.04
N ARG A 22 -2.70 -7.61 -7.52
CA ARG A 22 -2.79 -7.03 -6.17
C ARG A 22 -4.05 -6.19 -5.96
N ASP A 23 -4.30 -5.23 -6.84
CA ASP A 23 -5.59 -4.55 -6.90
C ASP A 23 -5.88 -4.14 -8.35
N PRO A 24 -6.70 -4.91 -9.08
CA PRO A 24 -7.00 -4.64 -10.48
C PRO A 24 -7.89 -3.40 -10.66
N ARG A 25 -8.39 -2.75 -9.60
CA ARG A 25 -9.23 -1.55 -9.69
C ARG A 25 -8.39 -0.27 -9.55
N LYS A 26 -7.19 -0.36 -8.98
CA LYS A 26 -6.30 0.79 -8.81
C LYS A 26 -5.59 1.16 -10.10
N ARG A 27 -5.89 2.36 -10.60
CA ARG A 27 -5.23 2.94 -11.79
C ARG A 27 -3.71 3.03 -11.65
N LEU A 28 -3.22 3.28 -10.43
CA LEU A 28 -1.79 3.33 -10.12
C LEU A 28 -1.11 2.00 -10.48
N LEU A 29 -1.63 0.90 -9.95
CA LEU A 29 -1.08 -0.44 -10.17
C LEU A 29 -1.26 -0.89 -11.61
N GLN A 30 -2.45 -0.68 -12.21
CA GLN A 30 -2.70 -1.00 -13.62
C GLN A 30 -1.67 -0.34 -14.56
N ARG A 31 -1.37 0.95 -14.37
CA ARG A 31 -0.43 1.67 -15.23
C ARG A 31 1.00 1.18 -15.04
N ALA A 32 1.41 0.93 -13.79
CA ALA A 32 2.73 0.35 -13.51
C ALA A 32 2.85 -1.05 -14.15
N SER A 33 1.82 -1.90 -14.02
CA SER A 33 1.74 -3.21 -14.66
C SER A 33 1.84 -3.13 -16.18
N ILE A 34 1.08 -2.23 -16.82
CA ILE A 34 1.14 -2.06 -18.28
C ILE A 34 2.56 -1.72 -18.73
N GLY A 35 3.25 -0.82 -18.02
CA GLY A 35 4.62 -0.45 -18.36
C GLY A 35 5.59 -1.63 -18.23
N LEU A 36 5.53 -2.36 -17.13
CA LEU A 36 6.38 -3.53 -16.86
C LEU A 36 6.13 -4.68 -17.84
N LEU A 37 4.86 -5.01 -18.12
CA LEU A 37 4.49 -6.06 -19.06
C LEU A 37 4.84 -5.68 -20.51
N ALA A 38 4.64 -4.42 -20.91
CA ALA A 38 5.04 -3.95 -22.23
C ALA A 38 6.56 -4.03 -22.41
N TYR A 39 7.33 -3.65 -21.39
CA TYR A 39 8.79 -3.79 -21.42
C TYR A 39 9.22 -5.26 -21.51
N ALA A 40 8.61 -6.16 -20.75
CA ALA A 40 8.86 -7.59 -20.84
C ALA A 40 8.60 -8.13 -22.26
N LEU A 41 7.54 -7.66 -22.92
CA LEU A 41 7.25 -8.03 -24.32
C LEU A 41 8.29 -7.48 -25.31
N VAL A 42 8.82 -6.27 -25.09
CA VAL A 42 9.91 -5.70 -25.91
C VAL A 42 11.18 -6.55 -25.86
N ILE A 43 11.46 -7.22 -24.74
CA ILE A 43 12.63 -8.11 -24.64
C ILE A 43 12.51 -9.34 -25.55
N VAL A 44 11.30 -9.90 -25.68
CA VAL A 44 11.09 -11.23 -26.30
C VAL A 44 10.65 -11.13 -27.76
N LEU A 45 9.86 -10.11 -28.07
CA LEU A 45 9.31 -9.92 -29.41
C LEU A 45 10.25 -9.01 -30.23
N PRO A 46 10.39 -9.24 -31.54
CA PRO A 46 11.16 -8.38 -32.44
C PRO A 46 10.39 -7.07 -32.71
N LEU A 47 10.16 -6.29 -31.66
CA LEU A 47 9.44 -5.03 -31.72
C LEU A 47 10.41 -3.90 -32.08
N PRO A 48 9.96 -2.93 -32.89
CA PRO A 48 10.78 -1.75 -33.18
C PRO A 48 10.98 -0.90 -31.91
N ALA A 49 12.06 -0.12 -31.84
CA ALA A 49 12.42 0.69 -30.67
C ALA A 49 11.28 1.59 -30.14
N MET A 50 10.39 2.04 -31.02
CA MET A 50 9.14 2.76 -30.68
C MET A 50 8.24 2.02 -29.69
N ALA A 51 8.33 0.70 -29.54
CA ALA A 51 7.56 -0.05 -28.55
C ALA A 51 7.92 0.33 -27.10
N MET A 52 9.12 0.88 -26.88
CA MET A 52 9.51 1.49 -25.60
C MET A 52 8.70 2.74 -25.25
N ALA A 53 7.91 3.28 -26.18
CA ALA A 53 6.94 4.32 -25.89
C ALA A 53 5.85 3.84 -24.92
N VAL A 54 5.47 2.56 -24.93
CA VAL A 54 4.42 2.04 -24.04
C VAL A 54 4.86 2.10 -22.57
N PRO A 55 6.02 1.53 -22.17
CA PRO A 55 6.59 1.73 -20.84
C PRO A 55 6.72 3.19 -20.43
N ALA A 56 7.18 4.06 -21.34
CA ALA A 56 7.37 5.47 -21.05
C ALA A 56 6.06 6.24 -20.82
N VAL A 57 5.05 6.00 -21.65
CA VAL A 57 3.73 6.60 -21.46
C VAL A 57 3.10 6.07 -20.17
N ALA A 58 3.18 4.77 -19.92
CA ALA A 58 2.68 4.16 -18.69
C ALA A 58 3.33 4.76 -17.43
N TRP A 59 4.65 4.97 -17.45
CA TRP A 59 5.40 5.64 -16.38
C TRP A 59 4.85 7.04 -16.06
N THR A 60 4.62 7.84 -17.09
CA THR A 60 4.07 9.20 -16.90
C THR A 60 2.67 9.15 -16.31
N GLY A 61 1.88 8.13 -16.66
CA GLY A 61 0.55 7.89 -16.11
C GLY A 61 0.57 7.53 -14.62
N VAL A 62 1.59 6.83 -14.16
CA VAL A 62 1.81 6.54 -12.74
C VAL A 62 2.12 7.83 -11.97
N VAL A 63 3.00 8.69 -12.51
CA VAL A 63 3.30 10.00 -11.90
C VAL A 63 2.04 10.86 -11.79
N VAL A 64 1.18 10.82 -12.80
CA VAL A 64 -0.10 11.53 -12.83
C VAL A 64 -1.09 11.03 -11.78
N CYS A 65 -1.05 9.75 -11.38
CA CYS A 65 -1.93 9.23 -10.33
C CYS A 65 -1.71 9.90 -8.96
N TRP A 66 -0.52 10.47 -8.71
CA TRP A 66 -0.23 11.22 -7.49
C TRP A 66 -0.54 12.72 -7.59
N LEU A 67 -1.12 13.16 -8.71
CA LEU A 67 -1.52 14.55 -8.97
C LEU A 67 -3.05 14.71 -8.90
N PRO A 68 -3.55 15.96 -8.85
CA PRO A 68 -4.99 16.21 -8.89
C PRO A 68 -5.69 15.59 -10.10
N VAL A 69 -6.93 15.11 -9.91
CA VAL A 69 -7.75 14.35 -10.89
C VAL A 69 -7.84 14.98 -12.28
N ARG A 70 -7.68 16.30 -12.41
CA ARG A 70 -7.63 16.97 -13.72
C ARG A 70 -6.53 16.39 -14.62
N TYR A 71 -5.34 16.15 -14.08
CA TYR A 71 -4.19 15.66 -14.86
C TYR A 71 -4.42 14.23 -15.35
N ASP A 72 -5.19 13.43 -14.60
CA ASP A 72 -5.57 12.08 -15.00
C ASP A 72 -6.40 12.07 -16.29
N ARG A 73 -7.32 13.02 -16.44
CA ARG A 73 -8.12 13.16 -17.67
C ARG A 73 -7.23 13.56 -18.85
N TRP A 74 -6.40 14.57 -18.67
CA TRP A 74 -5.46 15.03 -19.71
C TRP A 74 -4.55 13.91 -20.17
N TRP A 75 -3.96 13.15 -19.24
CA TRP A 75 -3.10 12.02 -19.57
C TRP A 75 -3.83 10.95 -20.39
N ARG A 76 -5.08 10.60 -20.03
CA ARG A 76 -5.86 9.60 -20.79
C ARG A 76 -6.14 10.03 -22.23
N TYR A 77 -6.45 11.31 -22.44
CA TYR A 77 -6.66 11.84 -23.79
C TYR A 77 -5.36 11.98 -24.57
N SER A 78 -4.23 12.29 -23.91
CA SER A 78 -2.94 12.44 -24.57
C SER A 78 -2.21 11.11 -24.79
N ALA A 79 -2.48 10.05 -24.02
CA ALA A 79 -1.71 8.81 -24.07
C ALA A 79 -1.75 8.12 -25.44
N LEU A 80 -2.94 7.94 -26.02
CA LEU A 80 -3.09 7.33 -27.35
C LEU A 80 -2.46 8.16 -28.48
N PRO A 81 -2.73 9.47 -28.62
CA PRO A 81 -2.09 10.25 -29.68
C PRO A 81 -0.58 10.37 -29.49
N LEU A 82 -0.09 10.33 -28.25
CA LEU A 82 1.34 10.32 -27.94
C LEU A 82 2.01 9.00 -28.34
N LEU A 83 1.35 7.85 -28.12
CA LEU A 83 1.80 6.55 -28.62
C LEU A 83 1.79 6.50 -30.16
N ALA A 84 0.74 7.03 -30.78
CA ALA A 84 0.67 7.15 -32.24
C ALA A 84 1.77 8.07 -32.79
N ALA A 85 2.03 9.21 -32.16
CA ALA A 85 3.11 10.11 -32.53
C ALA A 85 4.48 9.46 -32.33
N ALA A 86 4.67 8.70 -31.24
CA ALA A 86 5.92 7.97 -30.98
C ALA A 86 6.22 6.89 -32.02
N TYR A 87 5.19 6.31 -32.65
CA TYR A 87 5.36 5.41 -33.78
C TYR A 87 6.07 6.09 -34.96
N PHE A 88 5.70 7.34 -35.27
CA PHE A 88 6.30 8.10 -36.39
C PHE A 88 7.58 8.85 -35.98
N ALA A 89 7.65 9.31 -34.73
CA ALA A 89 8.74 10.10 -34.19
C ALA A 89 9.05 9.66 -32.74
N PRO A 90 9.90 8.64 -32.55
CA PRO A 90 10.20 8.08 -31.23
C PRO A 90 10.73 9.10 -30.20
N VAL A 91 11.39 10.17 -30.66
CA VAL A 91 11.88 11.28 -29.82
C VAL A 91 10.75 11.96 -29.04
N VAL A 92 9.51 11.92 -29.55
CA VAL A 92 8.33 12.50 -28.89
C VAL A 92 8.09 11.90 -27.50
N VAL A 93 8.57 10.67 -27.23
CA VAL A 93 8.49 10.01 -25.92
C VAL A 93 9.28 10.74 -24.82
N LEU A 94 10.29 11.53 -25.18
CA LEU A 94 11.08 12.29 -24.20
C LEU A 94 10.30 13.49 -23.62
N ILE A 95 9.37 14.07 -24.38
CA ILE A 95 8.53 15.20 -23.95
C ILE A 95 7.69 14.88 -22.71
N PRO A 96 6.87 13.81 -22.68
CA PRO A 96 6.06 13.45 -21.52
C PRO A 96 6.93 13.01 -20.34
N LEU A 97 8.09 12.38 -20.58
CA LEU A 97 9.06 12.03 -19.52
C LEU A 97 9.68 13.26 -18.87
N ALA A 98 10.05 14.27 -19.67
CA ALA A 98 10.51 15.56 -19.17
C ALA A 98 9.41 16.27 -18.35
N ALA A 99 8.15 16.23 -18.82
CA ALA A 99 7.02 16.75 -18.06
C ALA A 99 6.82 16.02 -16.72
N ALA A 100 6.90 14.68 -16.72
CA ALA A 100 6.83 13.87 -15.51
C ALA A 100 7.97 14.21 -14.53
N LEU A 101 9.18 14.43 -15.03
CA LEU A 101 10.32 14.86 -14.21
C LEU A 101 10.05 16.20 -13.52
N VAL A 102 9.59 17.20 -14.27
CA VAL A 102 9.23 18.52 -13.71
C VAL A 102 8.17 18.38 -12.62
N LEU A 103 7.19 17.49 -12.82
CA LEU A 103 6.15 17.22 -11.82
C LEU A 103 6.72 16.52 -10.57
N CYS A 104 7.58 15.51 -10.73
CA CYS A 104 8.25 14.84 -9.61
C CYS A 104 9.09 15.82 -8.76
N LEU A 105 9.79 16.75 -9.41
CA LEU A 105 10.57 17.80 -8.74
C LEU A 105 9.67 18.79 -7.98
N ARG A 106 8.54 19.19 -8.57
CA ARG A 106 7.57 20.08 -7.91
C ARG A 106 6.94 19.46 -6.66
N VAL A 107 6.66 18.17 -6.68
CA VAL A 107 6.07 17.42 -5.55
C VAL A 107 7.14 16.93 -4.56
N ARG A 108 8.41 17.29 -4.76
CA ARG A 108 9.58 16.92 -3.92
C ARG A 108 9.73 15.40 -3.70
N ARG A 109 9.36 14.58 -4.70
CA ARG A 109 9.56 13.13 -4.64
C ARG A 109 10.90 12.75 -5.29
N ALA A 110 12.00 12.97 -4.57
CA ALA A 110 13.36 12.82 -5.07
C ALA A 110 13.65 11.43 -5.68
N LEU A 111 13.16 10.35 -5.07
CA LEU A 111 13.36 9.00 -5.59
C LEU A 111 12.66 8.77 -6.94
N LEU A 112 11.43 9.27 -7.11
CA LEU A 112 10.71 9.19 -8.39
C LEU A 112 11.34 10.09 -9.45
N ALA A 113 11.85 11.27 -9.04
CA ALA A 113 12.58 12.14 -9.94
C ALA A 113 13.87 11.46 -10.45
N ALA A 114 14.65 10.85 -9.56
CA ALA A 114 15.86 10.11 -9.92
C ALA A 114 15.53 8.94 -10.87
N ALA A 115 14.51 8.13 -10.55
CA ALA A 115 14.08 7.03 -11.40
C ALA A 115 13.60 7.52 -12.79
N THR A 116 12.91 8.68 -12.84
CA THR A 116 12.44 9.27 -14.11
C THR A 116 13.61 9.80 -14.95
N ILE A 117 14.66 10.36 -14.31
CA ILE A 117 15.87 10.80 -15.00
C ILE A 117 16.59 9.61 -15.61
N LEU A 118 16.83 8.56 -14.82
CA LEU A 118 17.54 7.37 -15.30
C LEU A 118 16.78 6.70 -16.44
N PHE A 119 15.47 6.49 -16.29
CA PHE A 119 14.65 5.92 -17.34
C PHE A 119 14.60 6.81 -18.60
N GLY A 120 14.48 8.12 -18.43
CA GLY A 120 14.54 9.09 -19.54
C GLY A 120 15.89 9.08 -20.26
N LEU A 121 16.99 8.90 -19.52
CA LEU A 121 18.33 8.76 -20.08
C LEU A 121 18.46 7.45 -20.86
N SER A 122 17.96 6.34 -20.32
CA SER A 122 17.91 5.04 -20.99
C SER A 122 17.11 5.14 -22.31
N CYS A 123 15.94 5.80 -22.30
CA CYS A 123 15.19 6.06 -23.53
C CYS A 123 15.94 6.97 -24.52
N ALA A 124 16.62 8.01 -24.06
CA ALA A 124 17.41 8.89 -24.93
C ALA A 124 18.58 8.14 -25.57
N LEU A 125 19.29 7.29 -24.81
CA LEU A 125 20.41 6.49 -25.31
C LEU A 125 19.98 5.47 -26.36
N LEU A 126 18.76 4.89 -26.26
CA LEU A 126 18.20 4.03 -27.31
C LEU A 126 18.01 4.77 -28.64
N LEU A 127 17.74 6.08 -28.59
CA LEU A 127 17.44 6.87 -29.80
C LEU A 127 18.69 7.36 -30.52
N VAL A 128 19.80 7.50 -29.81
CA VAL A 128 21.07 8.03 -30.36
C VAL A 128 22.03 6.91 -30.79
N ASP A 129 21.68 5.64 -30.52
CA ASP A 129 22.41 4.44 -30.96
C ASP A 129 23.93 4.45 -30.63
N VAL A 130 24.28 5.03 -29.48
CA VAL A 130 25.69 5.22 -29.05
C VAL A 130 26.22 4.02 -28.27
N LEU A 131 25.32 3.28 -27.60
CA LEU A 131 25.66 2.18 -26.71
C LEU A 131 25.06 0.87 -27.25
N PRO A 132 25.64 -0.30 -26.88
CA PRO A 132 25.06 -1.58 -27.24
C PRO A 132 23.60 -1.67 -26.79
N GLU A 133 22.70 -1.96 -27.72
CA GLU A 133 21.24 -2.01 -27.49
C GLU A 133 20.89 -2.82 -26.23
N SER A 134 21.54 -3.96 -26.07
CA SER A 134 21.37 -4.84 -24.90
C SER A 134 21.67 -4.19 -23.54
N LEU A 135 22.67 -3.31 -23.46
CA LEU A 135 23.01 -2.59 -22.24
C LEU A 135 21.94 -1.53 -21.95
N VAL A 136 21.47 -0.85 -22.99
CA VAL A 136 20.46 0.19 -22.84
C VAL A 136 19.10 -0.41 -22.46
N ILE A 137 18.70 -1.53 -23.07
CA ILE A 137 17.50 -2.30 -22.69
C ILE A 137 17.62 -2.78 -21.24
N ALA A 138 18.77 -3.30 -20.82
CA ALA A 138 18.97 -3.74 -19.44
C ALA A 138 18.89 -2.58 -18.44
N SER A 139 19.46 -1.41 -18.76
CA SER A 139 19.37 -0.21 -17.93
C SER A 139 17.93 0.30 -17.80
N ALA A 140 17.18 0.36 -18.91
CA ALA A 140 15.77 0.71 -18.90
C ALA A 140 14.94 -0.25 -18.04
N GLY A 141 15.26 -1.54 -18.06
CA GLY A 141 14.61 -2.55 -17.22
C GLY A 141 14.89 -2.36 -15.74
N PHE A 142 16.13 -2.06 -15.37
CA PHE A 142 16.50 -1.76 -13.99
C PHE A 142 15.70 -0.56 -13.47
N ASP A 143 15.59 0.51 -14.25
CA ASP A 143 14.82 1.70 -13.88
C ASP A 143 13.33 1.38 -13.67
N LEU A 144 12.75 0.57 -14.57
CA LEU A 144 11.37 0.10 -14.48
C LEU A 144 11.11 -0.77 -13.25
N LEU A 145 12.04 -1.66 -12.91
CA LEU A 145 11.94 -2.54 -11.75
C LEU A 145 12.01 -1.73 -10.45
N VAL A 146 12.99 -0.83 -10.32
CA VAL A 146 13.12 0.06 -9.16
C VAL A 146 11.84 0.86 -8.95
N PHE A 147 11.28 1.39 -10.03
CA PHE A 147 10.03 2.14 -9.98
C PHE A 147 8.82 1.29 -9.63
N GLY A 148 8.68 0.10 -10.22
CA GLY A 148 7.61 -0.83 -9.87
C GLY A 148 7.64 -1.18 -8.38
N VAL A 149 8.83 -1.38 -7.81
CA VAL A 149 9.00 -1.59 -6.36
C VAL A 149 8.62 -0.34 -5.56
N ILE A 150 9.02 0.87 -5.98
CA ILE A 150 8.63 2.12 -5.32
C ILE A 150 7.10 2.26 -5.32
N VAL A 151 6.43 1.97 -6.44
CA VAL A 151 4.96 2.00 -6.56
C VAL A 151 4.33 0.99 -5.61
N ALA A 152 4.84 -0.25 -5.57
CA ALA A 152 4.35 -1.30 -4.70
C ALA A 152 4.41 -0.89 -3.22
N VAL A 153 5.57 -0.37 -2.80
CA VAL A 153 5.81 0.08 -1.43
C VAL A 153 4.96 1.30 -1.07
N ALA A 154 4.81 2.26 -1.98
CA ALA A 154 3.96 3.44 -1.76
C ALA A 154 2.49 3.04 -1.60
N ASP A 155 1.98 2.15 -2.44
CA ASP A 155 0.63 1.63 -2.36
C ASP A 155 0.38 0.85 -1.05
N ALA A 156 1.33 0.00 -0.66
CA ALA A 156 1.26 -0.72 0.62
C ALA A 156 1.26 0.21 1.83
N PHE A 157 2.03 1.29 1.78
CA PHE A 157 2.06 2.30 2.84
C PHE A 157 0.72 3.05 2.95
N ASP A 158 0.09 3.37 1.82
CA ASP A 158 -1.22 4.01 1.77
C ASP A 158 -2.32 3.11 2.35
N GLU A 159 -2.21 1.79 2.15
CA GLU A 159 -3.14 0.79 2.71
C GLU A 159 -2.82 0.32 4.14
N GLY A 160 -1.58 0.53 4.60
CA GLY A 160 -1.11 0.04 5.90
C GLY A 160 -0.78 -1.45 5.94
N GLU A 161 -0.53 -2.06 4.77
CA GLU A 161 -0.18 -3.48 4.63
C GLU A 161 1.33 -3.75 4.71
N ALA A 162 1.71 -4.94 5.17
CA ALA A 162 3.08 -5.41 5.11
C ALA A 162 3.39 -6.10 3.76
N ILE A 163 3.84 -5.33 2.77
CA ILE A 163 4.10 -5.87 1.41
C ILE A 163 5.36 -6.73 1.31
N ARG A 164 6.38 -6.49 2.14
CA ARG A 164 7.70 -7.10 1.94
C ARG A 164 7.65 -8.62 2.00
N ALA A 165 6.93 -9.18 2.96
CA ALA A 165 6.86 -10.64 3.14
C ALA A 165 6.10 -11.31 1.99
N ASP A 166 4.95 -10.74 1.60
CA ASP A 166 4.14 -11.26 0.49
C ASP A 166 4.87 -11.18 -0.86
N MET A 167 5.49 -10.03 -1.15
CA MET A 167 6.25 -9.82 -2.38
C MET A 167 7.48 -10.74 -2.45
N VAL A 168 8.21 -10.93 -1.34
CA VAL A 168 9.35 -11.87 -1.29
C VAL A 168 8.87 -13.31 -1.44
N ARG A 169 7.77 -13.70 -0.80
CA ARG A 169 7.16 -15.03 -0.97
C ARG A 169 6.82 -15.27 -2.43
N SER A 170 6.09 -14.35 -3.06
CA SER A 170 5.71 -14.43 -4.48
C SER A 170 6.93 -14.49 -5.41
N LEU A 171 7.96 -13.69 -5.14
CA LEU A 171 9.20 -13.70 -5.92
C LEU A 171 9.93 -15.03 -5.80
N LEU A 172 10.09 -15.55 -4.58
CA LEU A 172 10.81 -16.81 -4.34
C LEU A 172 10.09 -18.00 -4.98
N THR A 173 8.77 -18.09 -4.86
CA THR A 173 8.00 -19.17 -5.49
C THR A 173 8.04 -19.06 -7.01
N SER A 174 7.88 -17.85 -7.57
CA SER A 174 7.94 -17.62 -9.02
C SER A 174 9.34 -17.89 -9.58
N ALA A 175 10.39 -17.44 -8.89
CA ALA A 175 11.78 -17.69 -9.28
C ALA A 175 12.13 -19.18 -9.20
N GLY A 176 11.70 -19.88 -8.15
CA GLY A 176 11.88 -21.33 -8.03
C GLY A 176 11.20 -22.09 -9.17
N LEU A 177 9.94 -21.75 -9.47
CA LEU A 177 9.18 -22.40 -10.54
C LEU A 177 9.77 -22.11 -11.94
N ALA A 178 10.15 -20.86 -12.19
CA ALA A 178 10.82 -20.46 -13.42
C ALA A 178 12.20 -21.12 -13.57
N ALA A 179 12.94 -21.31 -12.47
CA ALA A 179 14.22 -22.01 -12.50
C ALA A 179 14.04 -23.51 -12.82
N VAL A 180 13.01 -24.16 -12.28
CA VAL A 180 12.73 -25.57 -12.59
C VAL A 180 12.33 -25.75 -14.06
N PHE A 181 11.31 -25.03 -14.53
CA PHE A 181 10.82 -25.21 -15.91
C PHE A 181 11.72 -24.55 -16.97
N GLY A 182 12.19 -23.33 -16.71
CA GLY A 182 13.09 -22.61 -17.61
C GLY A 182 14.49 -23.25 -17.62
N GLY A 183 14.98 -23.73 -16.47
CA GLY A 183 16.28 -24.40 -16.38
C GLY A 183 16.35 -25.67 -17.21
N GLN A 184 15.27 -26.47 -17.26
CA GLN A 184 15.18 -27.64 -18.13
C GLN A 184 15.38 -27.29 -19.60
N VAL A 185 14.76 -26.21 -20.08
CA VAL A 185 14.95 -25.72 -21.46
C VAL A 185 16.35 -25.15 -21.66
N ALA A 186 16.87 -24.44 -20.66
CA ALA A 186 18.19 -23.82 -20.70
C ALA A 186 19.34 -24.85 -20.79
N LEU A 187 19.17 -26.06 -20.23
CA LEU A 187 20.17 -27.13 -20.32
C LEU A 187 20.42 -27.62 -21.75
N PHE A 188 19.39 -27.58 -22.59
CA PHE A 188 19.44 -28.01 -23.99
C PHE A 188 19.32 -26.84 -24.96
N LEU A 189 19.72 -25.65 -24.52
CA LEU A 189 19.46 -24.41 -25.23
C LEU A 189 20.14 -24.40 -26.61
N ASP A 190 19.31 -24.16 -27.63
CA ASP A 190 19.69 -23.82 -29.00
C ASP A 190 18.90 -22.56 -29.40
N ASP A 191 19.32 -21.87 -30.46
CA ASP A 191 18.70 -20.61 -30.93
C ASP A 191 17.20 -20.78 -31.20
N ARG A 192 16.80 -21.97 -31.67
CA ARG A 192 15.39 -22.33 -31.94
C ARG A 192 14.55 -22.47 -30.67
N LEU A 193 15.17 -22.73 -29.52
CA LEU A 193 14.50 -22.95 -28.24
C LEU A 193 14.44 -21.68 -27.38
N VAL A 194 15.03 -20.57 -27.83
CA VAL A 194 14.96 -19.29 -27.12
C VAL A 194 13.51 -18.82 -26.89
N PRO A 195 12.60 -18.86 -27.88
CA PRO A 195 11.19 -18.51 -27.63
C PRO A 195 10.51 -19.45 -26.64
N LEU A 196 10.87 -20.74 -26.67
CA LEU A 196 10.35 -21.73 -25.72
C LEU A 196 10.81 -21.43 -24.30
N LEU A 197 12.08 -21.03 -24.11
CA LEU A 197 12.61 -20.63 -22.81
C LEU A 197 11.86 -19.43 -22.23
N TYR A 198 11.64 -18.38 -23.03
CA TYR A 198 10.86 -17.23 -22.56
C TYR A 198 9.41 -17.61 -22.28
N GLY A 199 8.80 -18.42 -23.15
CA GLY A 199 7.43 -18.91 -22.97
C GLY A 199 7.26 -19.75 -21.70
N THR A 200 8.20 -20.64 -21.40
CA THR A 200 8.14 -21.50 -20.20
C THR A 200 8.37 -20.70 -18.92
N VAL A 201 9.32 -19.77 -18.92
CA VAL A 201 9.53 -18.83 -17.80
C VAL A 201 8.28 -17.97 -17.59
N ALA A 202 7.72 -17.40 -18.66
CA ALA A 202 6.51 -16.57 -18.59
C ALA A 202 5.31 -17.36 -18.05
N ALA A 203 5.11 -18.58 -18.53
CA ALA A 203 4.03 -19.46 -18.10
C ALA A 203 4.18 -19.89 -16.65
N ALA A 204 5.39 -20.27 -16.21
CA ALA A 204 5.67 -20.63 -14.82
C ALA A 204 5.33 -19.46 -13.88
N ILE A 205 5.84 -18.26 -14.18
CA ILE A 205 5.56 -17.07 -13.39
C ILE A 205 4.05 -16.74 -13.42
N ALA A 206 3.41 -16.80 -14.59
CA ALA A 206 2.00 -16.46 -14.74
C ALA A 206 1.09 -17.41 -13.95
N VAL A 207 1.32 -18.72 -14.01
CA VAL A 207 0.55 -19.70 -13.25
C VAL A 207 0.68 -19.47 -11.74
N GLN A 208 1.88 -19.16 -11.27
CA GLN A 208 2.13 -18.88 -9.86
C GLN A 208 1.48 -17.57 -9.39
N VAL A 209 1.61 -16.49 -10.17
CA VAL A 209 1.09 -15.16 -9.78
C VAL A 209 -0.43 -15.07 -9.97
N LEU A 210 -0.97 -15.74 -10.99
CA LEU A 210 -2.41 -15.78 -11.29
C LEU A 210 -3.12 -16.98 -10.65
N ALA A 211 -2.51 -17.65 -9.66
CA ALA A 211 -3.05 -18.87 -9.06
C ALA A 211 -4.52 -18.71 -8.60
N ASN A 212 -4.86 -17.61 -7.91
CA ASN A 212 -6.22 -17.34 -7.45
C ASN A 212 -7.19 -17.01 -8.60
N PRO A 213 -6.89 -16.07 -9.51
CA PRO A 213 -7.71 -15.84 -10.70
C PRO A 213 -7.97 -17.11 -11.52
N LEU A 214 -6.95 -17.95 -11.70
CA LEU A 214 -7.07 -19.21 -12.44
C LEU A 214 -7.91 -20.22 -11.66
N ALA A 215 -7.72 -20.34 -10.34
CA ALA A 215 -8.53 -21.20 -9.49
C ALA A 215 -10.01 -20.80 -9.51
N LEU A 216 -10.32 -19.50 -9.54
CA LEU A 216 -11.69 -19.00 -9.68
C LEU A 216 -12.33 -19.41 -11.01
N LEU A 217 -11.58 -19.35 -12.11
CA LEU A 217 -12.07 -19.79 -13.42
C LEU A 217 -12.32 -21.30 -13.43
N VAL A 218 -11.40 -22.08 -12.86
CA VAL A 218 -11.53 -23.53 -12.75
C VAL A 218 -12.72 -23.89 -11.86
N ASP A 219 -12.88 -23.25 -10.71
CA ASP A 219 -13.95 -23.55 -9.76
C ASP A 219 -15.33 -23.23 -10.32
N ARG A 220 -15.47 -22.16 -11.11
CA ARG A 220 -16.74 -21.86 -11.81
C ARG A 220 -17.18 -22.95 -12.77
N VAL A 221 -16.25 -23.74 -13.29
CA VAL A 221 -16.54 -24.84 -14.23
C VAL A 221 -16.65 -26.17 -13.50
N ALA A 222 -15.72 -26.45 -12.57
CA ALA A 222 -15.60 -27.75 -11.91
C ALA A 222 -16.54 -27.90 -10.70
N VAL A 223 -16.76 -26.82 -9.94
CA VAL A 223 -17.52 -26.81 -8.68
C VAL A 223 -18.31 -25.52 -8.48
N PRO A 224 -19.27 -25.19 -9.38
CA PRO A 224 -19.94 -23.89 -9.41
C PRO A 224 -20.69 -23.57 -8.10
N ASP A 225 -21.25 -24.56 -7.43
CA ASP A 225 -22.08 -24.39 -6.23
C ASP A 225 -21.28 -23.87 -5.02
N VAL A 226 -19.99 -24.20 -4.93
CA VAL A 226 -19.11 -23.82 -3.80
C VAL A 226 -17.99 -22.86 -4.23
N ALA A 227 -18.01 -22.37 -5.47
CA ALA A 227 -16.93 -21.54 -6.03
C ALA A 227 -16.74 -20.23 -5.26
N SER A 228 -17.83 -19.61 -4.76
CA SER A 228 -17.78 -18.40 -3.95
C SER A 228 -17.18 -18.62 -2.58
N GLU A 229 -17.57 -19.69 -1.89
CA GLU A 229 -17.06 -20.03 -0.55
C GLU A 229 -15.57 -20.37 -0.61
N ARG A 230 -15.15 -21.12 -1.63
CA ARG A 230 -13.73 -21.43 -1.85
C ARG A 230 -12.90 -20.19 -2.20
N ALA A 231 -13.49 -19.22 -2.88
CA ALA A 231 -12.84 -17.93 -3.15
C ALA A 231 -12.57 -17.17 -1.84
N GLU A 232 -13.59 -17.06 -1.00
CA GLU A 232 -13.51 -16.34 0.28
C GLU A 232 -12.46 -16.95 1.22
N LEU A 233 -12.42 -18.28 1.33
CA LEU A 233 -11.40 -18.98 2.12
C LEU A 233 -9.97 -18.74 1.62
N ARG A 234 -9.76 -18.69 0.30
CA ARG A 234 -8.44 -18.38 -0.28
C ARG A 234 -8.06 -16.93 -0.06
N ASP A 235 -8.98 -16.00 -0.26
CA ASP A 235 -8.75 -14.58 -0.02
C ASP A 235 -8.39 -14.33 1.45
N ALA A 236 -9.07 -14.99 2.39
CA ALA A 236 -8.73 -14.95 3.80
C ALA A 236 -7.32 -15.51 4.09
N ALA A 237 -6.96 -16.65 3.49
CA ALA A 237 -5.63 -17.24 3.65
C ALA A 237 -4.52 -16.35 3.07
N ASP A 238 -4.73 -15.70 1.94
CA ASP A 238 -3.75 -14.81 1.29
C ASP A 238 -3.66 -13.42 1.90
N ALA A 239 -4.65 -13.01 2.70
CA ALA A 239 -4.55 -11.81 3.51
C ALA A 239 -3.59 -12.00 4.71
N LEU A 240 -3.37 -13.24 5.18
CA LEU A 240 -2.55 -13.52 6.37
C LEU A 240 -1.11 -12.99 6.27
N PRO A 241 -0.36 -13.19 5.15
CA PRO A 241 1.01 -12.65 5.04
C PRO A 241 1.06 -11.11 4.93
N ARG A 242 -0.06 -10.46 4.57
CA ARG A 242 -0.16 -9.00 4.44
C ARG A 242 -0.51 -8.32 5.76
N ARG A 243 -1.07 -9.06 6.72
CA ARG A 243 -1.28 -8.56 8.07
C ARG A 243 0.07 -8.17 8.66
N PRO A 244 0.27 -6.90 9.05
CA PRO A 244 1.49 -6.52 9.72
C PRO A 244 1.62 -7.37 10.99
N PRO A 245 2.82 -7.88 11.33
CA PRO A 245 3.03 -8.37 12.68
C PRO A 245 2.63 -7.25 13.64
N LEU A 246 1.92 -7.59 14.71
CA LEU A 246 1.54 -6.63 15.75
C LEU A 246 2.84 -6.20 16.49
N ASP A 247 3.62 -5.34 15.85
CA ASP A 247 4.76 -4.67 16.47
C ASP A 247 4.22 -3.64 17.47
N PRO A 248 4.72 -3.62 18.72
CA PRO A 248 4.31 -2.63 19.72
C PRO A 248 4.28 -1.19 19.20
N ALA A 249 5.23 -0.79 18.34
CA ALA A 249 5.24 0.56 17.77
C ALA A 249 4.11 0.80 16.75
N GLY A 250 3.80 -0.20 15.92
CA GLY A 250 2.65 -0.18 14.99
C GLY A 250 1.33 -0.12 15.74
N PHE A 251 1.20 -0.89 16.82
CA PHE A 251 0.02 -0.92 17.68
C PHE A 251 -0.26 0.44 18.32
N VAL A 252 0.77 1.10 18.87
CA VAL A 252 0.66 2.47 19.42
C VAL A 252 0.11 3.45 18.36
N LYS A 253 0.56 3.34 17.11
CA LYS A 253 0.10 4.21 16.02
C LYS A 253 -1.38 3.97 15.69
N LEU A 254 -1.81 2.71 15.66
CA LEU A 254 -3.22 2.33 15.44
C LEU A 254 -4.11 2.82 16.59
N THR A 255 -3.71 2.59 17.84
CA THR A 255 -4.46 3.04 19.03
C THR A 255 -4.59 4.56 19.06
N ARG A 256 -3.53 5.31 18.75
CA ARG A 256 -3.60 6.77 18.66
C ARG A 256 -4.56 7.24 17.56
N ARG A 257 -4.57 6.57 16.40
CA ARG A 257 -5.50 6.88 15.31
C ARG A 257 -6.95 6.58 15.70
N ALA A 258 -7.20 5.48 16.40
CA ALA A 258 -8.51 5.11 16.91
C ALA A 258 -9.00 6.11 17.96
N LEU A 259 -8.16 6.49 18.93
CA LEU A 259 -8.47 7.54 19.92
C LEU A 259 -8.81 8.88 19.27
N SER A 260 -8.06 9.27 18.23
CA SER A 260 -8.34 10.50 17.47
C SER A 260 -9.70 10.49 16.78
N ASN A 261 -10.19 9.30 16.44
CA ASN A 261 -11.48 9.07 15.78
C ASN A 261 -12.57 8.59 16.77
N TYR A 262 -12.34 8.65 18.08
CA TYR A 262 -13.24 8.10 19.10
C TYR A 262 -14.70 8.57 18.98
N GLY A 263 -14.89 9.85 18.62
CA GLY A 263 -16.22 10.45 18.43
C GLY A 263 -16.94 10.08 17.14
N ASP A 264 -16.31 9.35 16.22
CA ASP A 264 -16.83 9.01 14.90
C ASP A 264 -16.85 7.49 14.70
N LEU A 265 -17.99 6.87 15.00
CA LEU A 265 -18.15 5.42 14.95
C LEU A 265 -17.87 4.86 13.55
N GLY A 266 -18.23 5.60 12.49
CA GLY A 266 -17.98 5.21 11.10
C GLY A 266 -16.49 5.13 10.78
N LYS A 267 -15.67 6.04 11.34
CA LYS A 267 -14.20 5.96 11.22
C LYS A 267 -13.59 4.85 12.07
N LEU A 268 -14.23 4.45 13.18
CA LEU A 268 -13.77 3.34 14.00
C LEU A 268 -14.01 1.98 13.34
N VAL A 269 -15.06 1.82 12.53
CA VAL A 269 -15.29 0.59 11.73
C VAL A 269 -14.10 0.27 10.85
N ALA A 270 -13.47 1.29 10.26
CA ALA A 270 -12.29 1.12 9.40
C ALA A 270 -10.97 0.90 10.19
N SER A 271 -11.02 0.82 11.52
CA SER A 271 -9.83 0.58 12.34
C SER A 271 -9.49 -0.91 12.35
N PRO A 272 -8.24 -1.31 12.06
CA PRO A 272 -7.80 -2.71 12.20
C PRO A 272 -7.93 -3.25 13.63
N LEU A 273 -8.04 -2.37 14.63
CA LEU A 273 -8.23 -2.77 16.03
C LEU A 273 -9.61 -3.37 16.31
N THR A 274 -10.57 -3.30 15.37
CA THR A 274 -11.86 -3.98 15.53
C THR A 274 -11.73 -5.51 15.44
N GLU A 275 -10.62 -6.02 14.91
CA GLU A 275 -10.34 -7.46 14.73
C GLU A 275 -9.57 -8.09 15.91
N LEU A 276 -9.49 -7.41 17.04
CA LEU A 276 -8.75 -7.95 18.20
C LEU A 276 -9.49 -9.15 18.83
N PRO A 277 -8.77 -10.21 19.27
CA PRO A 277 -9.38 -11.40 19.89
C PRO A 277 -10.24 -11.07 21.12
N VAL A 278 -9.85 -10.04 21.89
CA VAL A 278 -10.63 -9.57 23.04
C VAL A 278 -12.01 -9.02 22.65
N ILE A 279 -12.16 -8.47 21.43
CA ILE A 279 -13.45 -8.03 20.90
C ILE A 279 -14.31 -9.24 20.55
N ASP A 280 -13.72 -10.27 19.92
CA ASP A 280 -14.43 -11.51 19.62
C ASP A 280 -14.98 -12.16 20.89
N ALA A 281 -14.13 -12.29 21.93
CA ALA A 281 -14.52 -12.84 23.21
C ALA A 281 -15.66 -12.06 23.88
N ARG A 282 -15.61 -10.71 23.83
CA ARG A 282 -16.65 -9.84 24.41
C ARG A 282 -17.96 -9.91 23.65
N LEU A 283 -17.93 -9.93 22.32
CA LEU A 283 -19.13 -10.06 21.48
C LEU A 283 -19.79 -11.41 21.70
N ALA A 284 -19.00 -12.49 21.75
CA ALA A 284 -19.48 -13.84 22.04
C ALA A 284 -20.11 -13.94 23.43
N ALA A 285 -19.47 -13.39 24.46
CA ALA A 285 -19.99 -13.38 25.83
C ALA A 285 -21.33 -12.61 25.96
N ARG A 286 -21.52 -11.58 25.13
CA ARG A 286 -22.74 -10.76 25.11
C ARG A 286 -23.84 -11.33 24.20
N GLY A 287 -23.52 -12.31 23.37
CA GLY A 287 -24.44 -12.83 22.34
C GLY A 287 -24.78 -11.79 21.26
N ALA A 288 -23.89 -10.82 21.02
CA ALA A 288 -24.10 -9.78 20.02
C ALA A 288 -23.80 -10.30 18.62
N SER A 289 -24.48 -9.77 17.60
CA SER A 289 -24.19 -10.11 16.21
C SER A 289 -22.82 -9.58 15.79
N ASP A 290 -22.05 -10.38 15.04
CA ASP A 290 -20.74 -9.98 14.53
C ASP A 290 -20.88 -9.05 13.30
N GLN A 291 -21.38 -7.84 13.55
CA GLN A 291 -21.53 -6.79 12.55
C GLN A 291 -20.43 -5.73 12.71
N PRO A 292 -19.94 -5.09 11.62
CA PRO A 292 -18.86 -4.10 11.70
C PRO A 292 -19.13 -2.94 12.67
N LEU A 293 -20.39 -2.51 12.81
CA LEU A 293 -20.80 -1.46 13.75
C LEU A 293 -20.72 -1.90 15.21
N GLU A 294 -21.09 -3.16 15.52
CA GLU A 294 -20.99 -3.71 16.87
C GLU A 294 -19.53 -3.86 17.28
N ARG A 295 -18.67 -4.36 16.38
CA ARG A 295 -17.21 -4.41 16.62
C ARG A 295 -16.61 -3.02 16.88
N ALA A 296 -17.06 -2.00 16.14
CA ALA A 296 -16.63 -0.62 16.36
C ALA A 296 -17.13 -0.04 17.70
N ALA A 297 -18.35 -0.40 18.11
CA ALA A 297 -18.89 -0.03 19.41
C ALA A 297 -18.10 -0.69 20.55
N GLU A 298 -17.72 -1.96 20.41
CA GLU A 298 -16.87 -2.64 21.38
C GLU A 298 -15.43 -2.12 21.38
N LEU A 299 -14.86 -1.77 20.23
CA LEU A 299 -13.58 -1.07 20.21
C LEU A 299 -13.66 0.26 20.97
N LYS A 300 -14.76 1.01 20.80
CA LYS A 300 -15.00 2.25 21.52
C LYS A 300 -15.13 2.03 23.04
N SER A 301 -15.76 0.95 23.47
CA SER A 301 -15.88 0.59 24.90
C SER A 301 -14.49 0.24 25.48
N LEU A 302 -13.70 -0.57 24.77
CA LEU A 302 -12.34 -0.94 25.16
C LEU A 302 -11.40 0.27 25.30
N LEU A 303 -11.44 1.19 24.33
CA LEU A 303 -10.64 2.42 24.40
C LEU A 303 -11.04 3.28 25.60
N LEU A 304 -12.34 3.36 25.91
CA LEU A 304 -12.82 4.09 27.08
C LEU A 304 -12.31 3.47 28.38
N GLU A 305 -12.38 2.16 28.51
CA GLU A 305 -11.85 1.44 29.67
C GLU A 305 -10.34 1.69 29.85
N GLY A 306 -9.57 1.62 28.76
CA GLY A 306 -8.14 1.93 28.78
C GLY A 306 -7.86 3.35 29.25
N ILE A 307 -8.64 4.34 28.81
CA ILE A 307 -8.54 5.72 29.32
C ILE A 307 -8.90 5.76 30.81
N CYS A 308 -10.00 5.12 31.22
CA CYS A 308 -10.45 5.12 32.61
C CYS A 308 -9.46 4.45 33.57
N ARG A 309 -8.66 3.47 33.12
CA ARG A 309 -7.56 2.89 33.91
C ARG A 309 -6.43 3.88 34.21
N LEU A 310 -6.28 4.94 33.41
CA LEU A 310 -5.35 6.03 33.70
C LEU A 310 -5.86 6.99 34.78
N LYS A 311 -7.13 6.89 35.18
CA LYS A 311 -7.70 7.74 36.25
C LYS A 311 -7.05 7.35 37.59
N PRO A 312 -6.48 8.31 38.34
CA PRO A 312 -5.98 8.04 39.69
C PRO A 312 -7.09 7.51 40.61
N ARG A 313 -6.73 6.63 41.57
CA ARG A 313 -7.69 5.93 42.43
C ARG A 313 -8.41 6.85 43.43
N ASP A 314 -7.80 7.96 43.82
CA ASP A 314 -8.27 8.84 44.89
C ASP A 314 -8.75 10.22 44.38
N GLY A 315 -9.84 10.26 43.61
CA GLY A 315 -10.56 11.52 43.42
C GLY A 315 -11.68 11.54 42.37
N ASP A 316 -12.62 12.45 42.58
CA ASP A 316 -13.70 12.77 41.63
C ASP A 316 -13.14 13.52 40.40
N PHE A 317 -12.26 14.51 40.61
CA PHE A 317 -11.51 15.25 39.58
C PHE A 317 -10.24 15.92 40.12
N GLY A 318 -9.11 15.83 39.40
CA GLY A 318 -7.85 16.49 39.75
C GLY A 318 -7.13 17.14 38.56
N THR A 319 -6.24 18.09 38.85
CA THR A 319 -5.38 18.79 37.86
C THR A 319 -3.89 18.61 38.14
N SER A 320 -3.55 17.68 39.05
CA SER A 320 -2.16 17.35 39.35
C SER A 320 -1.51 16.57 38.21
N ASP A 321 -0.19 16.40 38.30
CA ASP A 321 0.62 15.78 37.27
C ASP A 321 0.21 14.30 37.01
N GLU A 322 -0.37 13.63 38.01
CA GLU A 322 -0.91 12.26 37.90
C GLU A 322 -2.16 12.19 37.01
N TRP A 323 -2.95 13.26 36.94
CA TRP A 323 -4.18 13.31 36.16
C TRP A 323 -3.94 13.66 34.69
N ARG A 324 -2.71 14.05 34.31
CA ARG A 324 -2.44 14.68 33.02
C ARG A 324 -2.81 13.81 31.82
N HIS A 325 -2.53 12.52 31.86
CA HIS A 325 -2.79 11.61 30.74
C HIS A 325 -4.28 11.27 30.63
N TYR A 326 -4.93 10.99 31.77
CA TYR A 326 -6.37 10.79 31.83
C TYR A 326 -7.12 12.02 31.30
N ASN A 327 -6.82 13.21 31.85
CA ASN A 327 -7.50 14.43 31.45
C ASN A 327 -7.27 14.75 29.96
N ALA A 328 -6.03 14.62 29.48
CA ALA A 328 -5.67 14.92 28.09
C ALA A 328 -6.37 14.03 27.06
N LEU A 329 -6.71 12.79 27.42
CA LEU A 329 -7.44 11.86 26.55
C LEU A 329 -8.95 11.93 26.76
N TYR A 330 -9.42 11.84 28.00
CA TYR A 330 -10.84 11.76 28.35
C TYR A 330 -11.57 13.02 27.91
N PHE A 331 -11.14 14.20 28.38
CA PHE A 331 -11.84 15.44 28.06
C PHE A 331 -11.71 15.81 26.58
N TYR A 332 -10.60 15.46 25.93
CA TYR A 332 -10.38 15.81 24.52
C TYR A 332 -11.12 14.88 23.54
N TYR A 333 -11.03 13.56 23.73
CA TYR A 333 -11.58 12.57 22.80
C TYR A 333 -12.97 12.05 23.20
N VAL A 334 -13.21 11.83 24.50
CA VAL A 334 -14.48 11.26 25.00
C VAL A 334 -15.52 12.36 25.18
N VAL A 335 -15.17 13.43 25.91
CA VAL A 335 -16.07 14.58 26.12
C VAL A 335 -16.07 15.52 24.89
N GLY A 336 -15.00 15.50 24.08
CA GLY A 336 -14.93 16.26 22.82
C GLY A 336 -14.50 17.72 22.98
N ILE A 337 -13.90 18.10 24.11
CA ILE A 337 -13.43 19.46 24.38
C ILE A 337 -12.14 19.71 23.61
N ARG A 338 -12.11 20.73 22.76
CA ARG A 338 -10.89 21.14 22.04
C ARG A 338 -10.40 22.51 22.54
N PRO A 339 -9.50 22.58 23.55
CA PRO A 339 -9.18 23.82 24.24
C PRO A 339 -8.73 24.98 23.32
N TYR A 340 -8.00 24.63 22.26
CA TYR A 340 -7.42 25.56 21.29
C TYR A 340 -8.25 25.76 20.01
N SER A 341 -9.41 25.13 19.91
CA SER A 341 -10.30 25.29 18.76
C SER A 341 -11.34 26.38 19.01
N ARG A 342 -11.52 27.27 18.04
CA ARG A 342 -12.62 28.25 18.02
C ARG A 342 -14.00 27.61 17.95
N ARG A 343 -14.09 26.31 17.60
CA ARG A 343 -15.36 25.56 17.45
C ARG A 343 -15.85 24.92 18.74
N THR A 344 -15.12 25.05 19.85
CA THR A 344 -15.50 24.43 21.12
C THR A 344 -16.66 25.19 21.74
N LYS A 345 -17.84 24.55 21.79
CA LYS A 345 -19.01 25.07 22.49
C LYS A 345 -18.72 25.06 24.00
N ARG A 346 -18.77 26.23 24.63
CA ARG A 346 -18.44 26.40 26.07
C ARG A 346 -19.68 26.45 26.97
N GLU A 347 -20.86 26.50 26.36
CA GLU A 347 -22.13 26.82 27.03
C GLU A 347 -22.77 25.59 27.69
N ASP A 348 -22.50 24.37 27.18
CA ASP A 348 -23.13 23.11 27.64
C ASP A 348 -22.17 22.16 28.39
N LEU A 349 -21.15 22.69 29.07
CA LEU A 349 -20.15 21.86 29.76
C LEU A 349 -20.55 21.55 31.21
N ASP A 350 -20.45 20.28 31.58
CA ASP A 350 -20.54 19.78 32.96
C ASP A 350 -19.49 20.45 33.88
N PRO A 351 -19.68 20.55 35.22
CA PRO A 351 -18.75 21.25 36.11
C PRO A 351 -17.29 20.79 35.98
N ASP A 352 -17.04 19.48 35.86
CA ASP A 352 -15.68 18.95 35.72
C ASP A 352 -15.09 19.25 34.35
N ALA A 353 -15.90 19.17 33.28
CA ALA A 353 -15.51 19.58 31.94
C ALA A 353 -15.11 21.07 31.87
N ARG A 354 -15.81 21.92 32.61
CA ARG A 354 -15.49 23.35 32.74
C ARG A 354 -14.18 23.59 33.48
N ARG A 355 -13.94 22.86 34.57
CA ARG A 355 -12.69 22.92 35.34
C ARG A 355 -11.50 22.41 34.51
N ALA A 356 -11.68 21.32 33.77
CA ALA A 356 -10.68 20.78 32.86
C ALA A 356 -10.33 21.77 31.74
N LEU A 357 -11.34 22.37 31.10
CA LEU A 357 -11.12 23.38 30.05
C LEU A 357 -10.36 24.60 30.60
N ALA A 358 -10.74 25.10 31.78
CA ALA A 358 -10.04 26.21 32.42
C ALA A 358 -8.57 25.86 32.71
N TRP A 359 -8.30 24.65 33.20
CA TRP A 359 -6.94 24.17 33.42
C TRP A 359 -6.14 24.08 32.12
N PHE A 360 -6.70 23.52 31.04
CA PHE A 360 -6.00 23.42 29.76
C PHE A 360 -5.62 24.80 29.20
N VAL A 361 -6.55 25.76 29.21
CA VAL A 361 -6.33 27.09 28.65
C VAL A 361 -5.33 27.90 29.48
N ASN A 362 -5.38 27.76 30.81
CA ASN A 362 -4.59 28.61 31.71
C ASN A 362 -3.19 28.05 32.03
N GLN A 363 -3.02 26.72 32.02
CA GLN A 363 -1.81 26.08 32.56
C GLN A 363 -1.09 25.15 31.59
N VAL A 364 -1.71 24.71 30.48
CA VAL A 364 -1.18 23.63 29.65
C VAL A 364 -0.98 24.07 28.20
N PRO A 365 0.23 24.48 27.77
CA PRO A 365 0.48 24.88 26.37
C PRO A 365 0.05 23.81 25.34
N GLU A 366 -0.34 24.23 24.14
CA GLU A 366 -0.84 23.33 23.07
C GLU A 366 0.13 22.19 22.74
N ARG A 367 1.44 22.49 22.64
CA ARG A 367 2.48 21.47 22.42
C ARG A 367 2.54 20.46 23.58
N THR A 368 2.38 20.91 24.82
CA THR A 368 2.40 20.04 26.01
C THR A 368 1.19 19.13 26.01
N LEU A 369 0.00 19.66 25.69
CA LEU A 369 -1.21 18.86 25.54
C LEU A 369 -1.02 17.75 24.49
N HIS A 370 -0.46 18.07 23.33
CA HIS A 370 -0.17 17.08 22.29
C HIS A 370 0.84 16.02 22.75
N ASN A 371 1.86 16.39 23.53
CA ASN A 371 2.81 15.45 24.08
C ASN A 371 2.14 14.51 25.10
N TRP A 372 1.27 15.03 25.96
CA TRP A 372 0.52 14.22 26.92
C TRP A 372 -0.48 13.29 26.26
N GLN A 373 -1.11 13.72 25.16
CA GLN A 373 -1.98 12.88 24.34
C GLN A 373 -1.20 11.72 23.72
N ASN A 374 -0.02 12.00 23.15
CA ASN A 374 0.83 10.95 22.57
C ASN A 374 1.31 9.95 23.64
N ALA A 375 1.76 10.45 24.80
CA ALA A 375 2.20 9.60 25.90
C ALA A 375 1.05 8.78 26.50
N GLY A 376 -0.12 9.39 26.70
CA GLY A 376 -1.31 8.69 27.18
C GLY A 376 -1.77 7.61 26.21
N ALA A 377 -1.80 7.91 24.90
CA ALA A 377 -2.15 6.93 23.88
C ALA A 377 -1.18 5.74 23.85
N LYS A 378 0.11 5.97 24.17
CA LYS A 378 1.10 4.91 24.30
C LYS A 378 0.79 4.00 25.50
N LEU A 379 0.45 4.57 26.65
CA LEU A 379 0.07 3.79 27.84
C LEU A 379 -1.19 2.94 27.60
N VAL A 380 -2.22 3.51 26.97
CA VAL A 380 -3.43 2.76 26.58
C VAL A 380 -3.08 1.65 25.60
N ALA A 381 -2.18 1.90 24.66
CA ALA A 381 -1.74 0.89 23.70
C ALA A 381 -0.95 -0.25 24.39
N GLU A 382 -0.03 0.07 25.31
CA GLU A 382 0.73 -0.93 26.07
C GLU A 382 -0.21 -1.81 26.92
N ASP A 383 -1.21 -1.21 27.57
CA ASP A 383 -2.25 -1.94 28.33
C ASP A 383 -3.10 -2.86 27.44
N LEU A 384 -3.63 -2.34 26.34
CA LEU A 384 -4.41 -3.14 25.39
C LEU A 384 -3.58 -4.28 24.77
N PHE A 385 -2.30 -4.02 24.46
CA PHE A 385 -1.41 -5.03 23.90
C PHE A 385 -1.12 -6.15 24.92
N SER A 386 -0.93 -5.81 26.18
CA SER A 386 -0.73 -6.82 27.25
C SER A 386 -1.93 -7.75 27.44
N GLN A 387 -3.15 -7.27 27.13
CA GLN A 387 -4.37 -8.07 27.19
C GLN A 387 -4.54 -8.98 25.96
N VAL A 388 -3.80 -8.71 24.87
CA VAL A 388 -3.79 -9.54 23.65
C VAL A 388 -2.76 -10.67 23.77
N ASP A 389 -1.66 -10.45 24.50
CA ASP A 389 -0.59 -11.45 24.73
C ASP A 389 -0.84 -12.38 25.93
N ALA A 390 -1.89 -12.14 26.72
CA ALA A 390 -2.26 -13.01 27.83
C ALA A 390 -2.90 -14.31 27.28
N PRO A 391 -2.40 -15.51 27.67
CA PRO A 391 -2.82 -16.80 27.11
C PRO A 391 -4.25 -17.21 27.45
#